data_AF-A0A8K0LQH9-F1
#
_entry.id   AF-A0A8K0LQH9-F1
#
_cell.length_a   1.000
_cell.length_b   1.000
_cell.length_c   1.000
_cell.angle_alpha   90.00
_cell.angle_beta   90.00
_cell.angle_gamma   90.00
#
_symmetry.space_group_name_H-M   'P 1'
#
loop_
_entity.id
_entity.type
_entity.pdbx_description
1 polymer ?
#
loop_
_entity_poly.entity_id
_entity_poly.type
_entity_poly.pdbx_seq_one_letter_code
_entity_poly.pdbx_strand_id
1 'polypeptide(L)'
;MVGSTHKGVDPSTAHGAAGAPRPENTLDDASSVDDGVNEKAQAAPLTKGQKVKAHFKRWWWVHAIVAAVLLIILLPILFKVIIPAIIKSIVDKQDLPITTGALNFTEPDRLHITLDTSLDTPLPVNIDSLPLAMYEPPSNTTGDDGPANPFLTLQMPGSYINHATNITIPDRITDITDKPQLIRWFNKFFDEPELQLRIKAHDMSLHLGSLHYTVDMDKTIRVPGLNYLKGFGVVDMSFTIPPPASGYNMNGHLTIPNAGVVGLGMGNVSFNILAGDINLGLVHIDNLYLAPGNNTPPFYGEFYFDQLVPNLSAILKTQEAALADGMLELHTSGNSTFYNGKRIAYSEGVLNNKRIPFRVPVTSLLLDVLSGVLQGGGDHGQTKLPILDTLGDVLGNKTLFENMLDHFGKEVVDAANGGGDKGKRAVSMTGMGKKVGRSMKMNLLRLGLRSWKAKV
;
A
#
# COMPACT_ATOMS: atom_id res chain seq x y z
N MET A 1 -51.74 28.97 -49.95
CA MET A 1 -50.50 28.99 -50.75
C MET A 1 -50.12 27.52 -50.94
N VAL A 2 -50.23 26.85 -52.09
CA VAL A 2 -50.16 27.25 -53.53
C VAL A 2 -48.75 27.76 -53.89
N GLY A 3 -48.03 27.28 -54.92
CA GLY A 3 -48.26 26.22 -55.95
C GLY A 3 -47.03 25.28 -56.10
N SER A 4 -46.93 24.25 -56.98
CA SER A 4 -47.36 24.06 -58.40
C SER A 4 -46.61 24.97 -59.40
N THR A 5 -46.09 24.54 -60.58
CA THR A 5 -45.94 23.21 -61.26
C THR A 5 -44.96 23.30 -62.48
N HIS A 6 -44.87 22.25 -63.33
CA HIS A 6 -44.25 22.15 -64.68
C HIS A 6 -42.71 21.97 -64.81
N LYS A 7 -42.11 21.16 -65.72
CA LYS A 7 -42.52 20.25 -66.85
C LYS A 7 -42.56 20.79 -68.30
N GLY A 8 -41.55 20.37 -69.09
CA GLY A 8 -41.40 20.33 -70.58
C GLY A 8 -39.95 19.89 -70.89
N VAL A 9 -39.52 19.04 -71.86
CA VAL A 9 -40.07 18.40 -73.09
C VAL A 9 -40.11 19.28 -74.35
N ASP A 10 -39.25 18.93 -75.33
CA ASP A 10 -39.26 19.37 -76.74
C ASP A 10 -38.82 18.23 -77.69
N PRO A 11 -39.38 18.09 -78.92
CA PRO A 11 -39.00 17.07 -79.91
C PRO A 11 -38.62 17.64 -81.32
N SER A 12 -38.42 16.75 -82.32
CA SER A 12 -38.21 17.04 -83.77
C SER A 12 -36.79 17.54 -84.15
N THR A 13 -36.19 17.39 -85.35
CA THR A 13 -36.50 16.83 -86.71
C THR A 13 -35.13 16.37 -87.34
N ALA A 14 -34.87 15.81 -88.55
CA ALA A 14 -35.62 15.52 -89.79
C ALA A 14 -34.93 14.45 -90.71
N HIS A 15 -35.67 14.01 -91.74
CA HIS A 15 -35.33 13.52 -93.10
C HIS A 15 -33.96 12.90 -93.51
N GLY A 16 -34.06 11.81 -94.30
CA GLY A 16 -33.04 11.33 -95.27
C GLY A 16 -33.63 10.34 -96.29
N ALA A 17 -33.63 10.69 -97.58
CA ALA A 17 -34.20 9.95 -98.73
C ALA A 17 -33.81 8.45 -98.80
N ALA A 18 -34.68 7.47 -99.10
CA ALA A 18 -35.58 7.25 -100.25
C ALA A 18 -34.87 6.70 -101.51
N GLY A 19 -35.26 5.48 -101.94
CA GLY A 19 -34.68 4.76 -103.08
C GLY A 19 -35.35 3.40 -103.32
N ALA A 20 -36.41 3.37 -104.12
CA ALA A 20 -37.12 2.17 -104.62
C ALA A 20 -36.64 1.88 -106.08
N PRO A 21 -36.98 0.74 -106.75
CA PRO A 21 -38.09 -0.17 -106.45
C PRO A 21 -37.88 -1.70 -106.64
N ARG A 22 -38.97 -2.43 -106.34
CA ARG A 22 -39.40 -3.76 -106.84
C ARG A 22 -39.52 -3.78 -108.40
N PRO A 23 -39.73 -4.93 -109.11
CA PRO A 23 -40.53 -6.09 -108.66
C PRO A 23 -40.04 -7.52 -109.04
N GLU A 24 -40.75 -8.50 -108.44
CA GLU A 24 -41.23 -9.80 -109.00
C GLU A 24 -40.28 -10.71 -109.82
N ASN A 25 -39.99 -11.91 -109.30
CA ASN A 25 -40.75 -13.19 -109.46
C ASN A 25 -40.32 -14.00 -110.69
N THR A 26 -39.51 -15.04 -110.46
CA THR A 26 -39.84 -16.40 -110.95
C THR A 26 -39.19 -17.43 -110.02
N LEU A 27 -39.77 -18.63 -109.96
CA LEU A 27 -39.13 -19.81 -109.37
C LEU A 27 -38.19 -20.44 -110.43
N ASP A 28 -37.21 -21.24 -110.01
CA ASP A 28 -37.16 -22.68 -110.37
C ASP A 28 -35.88 -23.39 -109.86
N ASP A 29 -36.00 -24.72 -109.79
CA ASP A 29 -35.09 -25.85 -109.50
C ASP A 29 -33.65 -25.72 -108.90
N ALA A 30 -33.50 -26.47 -107.79
CA ALA A 30 -32.56 -27.57 -107.57
C ALA A 30 -31.09 -27.56 -108.11
N SER A 31 -30.12 -27.35 -107.21
CA SER A 31 -28.86 -28.13 -107.01
C SER A 31 -28.04 -27.45 -105.91
N SER A 32 -27.45 -28.03 -104.85
CA SER A 32 -26.88 -29.34 -104.46
C SER A 32 -25.36 -29.29 -104.37
N VAL A 33 -24.79 -29.58 -103.18
CA VAL A 33 -23.33 -29.70 -102.88
C VAL A 33 -22.60 -28.33 -102.94
N ASP A 34 -21.74 -27.89 -102.02
CA ASP A 34 -20.85 -28.56 -101.05
C ASP A 34 -20.74 -27.73 -99.73
N ASP A 35 -20.64 -28.36 -98.55
CA ASP A 35 -20.57 -27.63 -97.25
C ASP A 35 -19.21 -27.84 -96.54
N GLY A 36 -18.24 -27.01 -96.94
CA GLY A 36 -16.83 -27.15 -96.59
C GLY A 36 -16.43 -26.63 -95.21
N VAL A 37 -16.44 -27.53 -94.22
CA VAL A 37 -15.59 -27.54 -92.99
C VAL A 37 -15.19 -26.17 -92.40
N ASN A 38 -15.98 -25.66 -91.45
CA ASN A 38 -15.73 -24.38 -90.77
C ASN A 38 -14.45 -24.41 -89.89
N GLU A 39 -13.47 -23.53 -90.18
CA GLU A 39 -12.12 -23.58 -89.61
C GLU A 39 -12.03 -22.97 -88.19
N LYS A 40 -11.23 -23.61 -87.32
CA LYS A 40 -11.27 -23.39 -85.87
C LYS A 40 -10.27 -22.34 -85.39
N ALA A 41 -10.70 -21.07 -85.40
CA ALA A 41 -9.90 -19.93 -84.93
C ALA A 41 -9.26 -20.16 -83.54
N GLN A 42 -7.95 -19.99 -83.43
CA GLN A 42 -7.19 -20.22 -82.20
C GLN A 42 -7.21 -19.00 -81.27
N ALA A 43 -7.57 -19.21 -80.00
CA ALA A 43 -7.59 -18.16 -78.98
C ALA A 43 -6.19 -17.92 -78.38
N ALA A 44 -5.82 -16.65 -78.19
CA ALA A 44 -4.52 -16.24 -77.68
C ALA A 44 -4.23 -16.75 -76.24
N PRO A 45 -2.96 -17.02 -75.87
CA PRO A 45 -2.61 -17.68 -74.61
C PRO A 45 -2.81 -16.77 -73.38
N LEU A 46 -3.79 -17.12 -72.55
CA LEU A 46 -4.12 -16.43 -71.28
C LEU A 46 -2.89 -16.25 -70.36
N THR A 47 -2.74 -15.06 -69.78
CA THR A 47 -1.63 -14.69 -68.88
C THR A 47 -1.71 -15.42 -67.54
N LYS A 48 -0.59 -15.53 -66.79
CA LYS A 48 -0.55 -16.25 -65.50
C LYS A 48 -1.64 -15.80 -64.51
N GLY A 49 -1.84 -14.50 -64.33
CA GLY A 49 -2.92 -13.96 -63.46
C GLY A 49 -4.34 -14.27 -63.96
N GLN A 50 -4.57 -14.25 -65.29
CA GLN A 50 -5.86 -14.66 -65.87
C GLN A 50 -6.12 -16.15 -65.64
N LYS A 51 -5.10 -17.00 -65.73
CA LYS A 51 -5.20 -18.45 -65.45
C LYS A 51 -5.52 -18.72 -63.97
N VAL A 52 -4.92 -18.00 -63.02
CA VAL A 52 -5.30 -18.10 -61.59
C VAL A 52 -6.74 -17.63 -61.37
N LYS A 53 -7.15 -16.50 -61.96
CA LYS A 53 -8.53 -15.97 -61.86
C LYS A 53 -9.56 -16.94 -62.47
N ALA A 54 -9.21 -17.60 -63.58
CA ALA A 54 -10.03 -18.66 -64.19
C ALA A 54 -10.08 -19.93 -63.34
N HIS A 55 -8.97 -20.32 -62.70
CA HIS A 55 -8.93 -21.45 -61.77
C HIS A 55 -9.85 -21.23 -60.57
N PHE A 56 -9.71 -20.08 -59.89
CA PHE A 56 -10.58 -19.71 -58.77
C PHE A 56 -12.05 -19.63 -59.20
N LYS A 57 -12.37 -19.12 -60.39
CA LYS A 57 -13.75 -19.09 -60.90
C LYS A 57 -14.30 -20.49 -61.23
N ARG A 58 -13.46 -21.42 -61.69
CA ARG A 58 -13.86 -22.80 -62.08
C ARG A 58 -13.96 -23.76 -60.89
N TRP A 59 -13.12 -23.60 -59.88
CA TRP A 59 -13.02 -24.48 -58.71
C TRP A 59 -13.43 -23.80 -57.40
N TRP A 60 -14.19 -22.70 -57.48
CA TRP A 60 -14.59 -21.89 -56.32
C TRP A 60 -15.24 -22.74 -55.19
N TRP A 61 -16.01 -23.76 -55.56
CA TRP A 61 -16.69 -24.67 -54.64
C TRP A 61 -15.71 -25.55 -53.85
N VAL A 62 -14.59 -26.02 -54.44
CA VAL A 62 -13.55 -26.76 -53.70
C VAL A 62 -12.85 -25.83 -52.72
N HIS A 63 -12.51 -24.61 -53.15
CA HIS A 63 -11.92 -23.62 -52.25
C HIS A 63 -12.87 -23.24 -51.11
N ALA A 64 -14.19 -23.16 -51.37
CA ALA A 64 -15.21 -22.93 -50.34
C ALA A 64 -15.33 -24.11 -49.36
N ILE A 65 -15.31 -25.36 -49.84
CA ILE A 65 -15.31 -26.55 -48.97
C ILE A 65 -14.05 -26.61 -48.10
N VAL A 66 -12.86 -26.39 -48.67
CA VAL A 66 -11.60 -26.36 -47.92
C VAL A 66 -11.60 -25.23 -46.89
N ALA A 67 -12.10 -24.04 -47.25
CA ALA A 67 -12.25 -22.93 -46.31
C ALA A 67 -13.25 -23.25 -45.19
N ALA A 68 -14.37 -23.91 -45.50
CA ALA A 68 -15.37 -24.32 -44.50
C ALA A 68 -14.81 -25.39 -43.54
N VAL A 69 -14.08 -26.39 -44.03
CA VAL A 69 -13.40 -27.40 -43.18
C VAL A 69 -12.33 -26.74 -42.30
N LEU A 70 -11.52 -25.83 -42.85
CA LEU A 70 -10.54 -25.06 -42.08
C LEU A 70 -11.23 -24.23 -40.99
N LEU A 71 -12.33 -23.55 -41.32
CA LEU A 71 -13.11 -22.73 -40.38
C LEU A 71 -13.72 -23.60 -39.25
N ILE A 72 -14.29 -24.77 -39.58
CA ILE A 72 -14.84 -25.74 -38.61
C ILE A 72 -13.76 -26.25 -37.64
N ILE A 73 -12.51 -26.37 -38.07
CA ILE A 73 -11.38 -26.80 -37.20
C ILE A 73 -10.79 -25.60 -36.43
N LEU A 74 -10.60 -24.45 -37.07
CA LEU A 74 -9.91 -23.30 -36.49
C LEU A 74 -10.75 -22.56 -35.46
N LEU A 75 -12.06 -22.41 -35.65
CA LEU A 75 -12.93 -21.73 -34.69
C LEU A 75 -12.95 -22.37 -33.29
N PRO A 76 -13.18 -23.69 -33.12
CA PRO A 76 -13.17 -24.29 -31.79
C PRO A 76 -11.77 -24.23 -31.15
N ILE A 77 -10.68 -24.33 -31.91
CA ILE A 77 -9.32 -24.14 -31.38
C ILE A 77 -9.12 -22.69 -30.90
N LEU A 78 -9.52 -21.71 -31.72
CA LEU A 78 -9.41 -20.29 -31.38
C LEU A 78 -10.22 -19.93 -30.13
N PHE A 79 -11.52 -20.27 -30.12
CA PHE A 79 -12.43 -19.85 -29.06
C PHE A 79 -12.33 -20.68 -27.77
N LYS A 80 -11.97 -21.97 -27.83
CA LYS A 80 -11.88 -22.84 -26.64
C LYS A 80 -10.48 -23.05 -26.09
N VAL A 81 -9.42 -22.78 -26.85
CA VAL A 81 -8.03 -23.02 -26.41
C VAL A 81 -7.20 -21.75 -26.45
N ILE A 82 -7.14 -21.07 -27.60
CA ILE A 82 -6.24 -19.91 -27.78
C ILE A 82 -6.70 -18.72 -26.93
N ILE A 83 -7.97 -18.32 -27.00
CA ILE A 83 -8.45 -17.15 -26.24
C ILE A 83 -8.37 -17.37 -24.72
N PRO A 84 -8.85 -18.50 -24.13
CA PRO A 84 -8.66 -18.77 -22.70
C PRO A 84 -7.19 -18.76 -22.25
N ALA A 85 -6.28 -19.33 -23.05
CA ALA A 85 -4.84 -19.32 -22.75
C ALA A 85 -4.24 -17.90 -22.81
N ILE A 86 -4.70 -17.04 -23.72
CA ILE A 86 -4.32 -15.62 -23.77
C ILE A 86 -4.87 -14.88 -22.55
N ILE A 87 -6.13 -15.07 -22.18
CA ILE A 87 -6.73 -14.42 -21.00
C ILE A 87 -5.97 -14.83 -19.74
N LYS A 88 -5.70 -16.13 -19.53
CA LYS A 88 -4.88 -16.57 -18.41
C LYS A 88 -3.45 -15.98 -18.46
N SER A 89 -2.80 -15.97 -19.61
CA SER A 89 -1.49 -15.30 -19.74
C SER A 89 -1.54 -13.78 -19.51
N ILE A 90 -2.69 -13.12 -19.62
CA ILE A 90 -2.85 -11.73 -19.21
C ILE A 90 -2.94 -11.69 -17.69
N VAL A 91 -3.92 -12.38 -17.09
CA VAL A 91 -4.15 -12.43 -15.63
C VAL A 91 -2.88 -12.78 -14.85
N ASP A 92 -2.13 -13.79 -15.29
CA ASP A 92 -0.89 -14.24 -14.63
C ASP A 92 0.26 -13.22 -14.75
N LYS A 93 0.21 -12.30 -15.72
CA LYS A 93 1.24 -11.26 -15.98
C LYS A 93 0.85 -9.86 -15.51
N GLN A 94 -0.43 -9.59 -15.26
CA GLN A 94 -0.90 -8.29 -14.78
C GLN A 94 -0.31 -7.98 -13.41
N ASP A 95 0.26 -6.80 -13.22
CA ASP A 95 0.53 -6.32 -11.86
C ASP A 95 -0.78 -5.92 -11.16
N LEU A 96 -0.78 -6.05 -9.83
CA LEU A 96 -1.91 -5.70 -8.96
C LEU A 96 -1.34 -4.87 -7.79
N PRO A 97 -0.90 -3.62 -8.05
CA PRO A 97 -0.28 -2.80 -7.03
C PRO A 97 -1.37 -2.24 -6.10
N ILE A 98 -1.22 -2.46 -4.80
CA ILE A 98 -2.02 -1.73 -3.81
C ILE A 98 -1.58 -0.27 -3.85
N THR A 99 -2.50 0.63 -4.21
CA THR A 99 -2.21 2.07 -4.32
C THR A 99 -2.58 2.82 -3.05
N THR A 100 -3.66 2.40 -2.40
CA THR A 100 -4.06 2.80 -1.04
C THR A 100 -5.07 1.80 -0.48
N GLY A 101 -5.40 1.91 0.80
CA GLY A 101 -6.43 1.11 1.45
C GLY A 101 -6.49 1.39 2.95
N ALA A 102 -7.35 0.67 3.66
CA ALA A 102 -7.32 0.64 5.12
C ALA A 102 -7.75 -0.71 5.67
N LEU A 103 -7.16 -1.10 6.81
CA LEU A 103 -7.56 -2.22 7.66
C LEU A 103 -7.99 -1.65 9.01
N ASN A 104 -9.27 -1.76 9.35
CA ASN A 104 -9.85 -1.19 10.56
C ASN A 104 -10.33 -2.34 11.47
N PHE A 105 -9.65 -2.52 12.59
CA PHE A 105 -9.81 -3.63 13.53
C PHE A 105 -10.98 -3.41 14.51
N THR A 106 -12.19 -3.35 13.96
CA THR A 106 -13.40 -2.93 14.70
C THR A 106 -14.08 -4.04 15.50
N GLU A 107 -13.78 -5.33 15.25
CA GLU A 107 -14.39 -6.46 15.95
C GLU A 107 -13.38 -7.59 16.28
N PRO A 108 -13.68 -8.48 17.24
CA PRO A 108 -12.75 -9.54 17.67
C PRO A 108 -12.55 -10.67 16.66
N ASP A 109 -13.50 -10.86 15.74
CA ASP A 109 -13.56 -11.95 14.75
C ASP A 109 -13.64 -11.44 13.30
N ARG A 110 -13.76 -10.12 13.12
CA ARG A 110 -14.04 -9.46 11.84
C ARG A 110 -13.26 -8.14 11.77
N LEU A 111 -12.94 -7.69 10.56
CA LEU A 111 -12.35 -6.37 10.34
C LEU A 111 -13.02 -5.67 9.16
N HIS A 112 -12.94 -4.34 9.15
CA HIS A 112 -13.31 -3.52 8.00
C HIS A 112 -12.10 -3.38 7.08
N ILE A 113 -12.31 -3.57 5.78
CA ILE A 113 -11.27 -3.51 4.75
C ILE A 113 -11.77 -2.73 3.54
N THR A 114 -10.94 -1.80 3.07
CA THR A 114 -11.10 -1.06 1.80
C THR A 114 -9.76 -1.10 1.07
N LEU A 115 -9.78 -1.24 -0.26
CA LEU A 115 -8.57 -1.47 -1.05
C LEU A 115 -8.68 -0.85 -2.44
N ASP A 116 -7.75 0.04 -2.78
CA ASP A 116 -7.58 0.53 -4.15
C ASP A 116 -6.42 -0.19 -4.82
N THR A 117 -6.65 -0.65 -6.05
CA THR A 117 -5.67 -1.29 -6.92
C THR A 117 -5.84 -0.79 -8.36
N SER A 118 -4.99 -1.22 -9.28
CA SER A 118 -5.15 -0.95 -10.71
C SER A 118 -4.86 -2.18 -11.56
N LEU A 119 -5.42 -2.19 -12.78
CA LEU A 119 -5.32 -3.27 -13.77
C LEU A 119 -5.22 -2.66 -15.17
N ASP A 120 -4.34 -3.18 -16.04
CA ASP A 120 -4.10 -2.65 -17.40
C ASP A 120 -4.28 -3.73 -18.47
N THR A 121 -5.52 -3.94 -18.91
CA THR A 121 -5.81 -4.94 -19.93
C THR A 121 -5.55 -4.41 -21.35
N PRO A 122 -4.92 -5.21 -22.25
CA PRO A 122 -4.63 -4.78 -23.62
C PRO A 122 -5.88 -4.66 -24.51
N LEU A 123 -7.03 -5.15 -24.03
CA LEU A 123 -8.35 -5.08 -24.66
C LEU A 123 -9.40 -4.76 -23.58
N PRO A 124 -10.53 -4.12 -23.93
CA PRO A 124 -11.61 -3.88 -22.99
C PRO A 124 -12.26 -5.19 -22.50
N VAL A 125 -12.54 -5.29 -21.21
CA VAL A 125 -13.16 -6.46 -20.57
C VAL A 125 -14.08 -6.04 -19.44
N ASN A 126 -15.20 -6.74 -19.25
CA ASN A 126 -15.97 -6.68 -18.01
C ASN A 126 -15.57 -7.88 -17.15
N ILE A 127 -15.23 -7.64 -15.89
CA ILE A 127 -15.03 -8.68 -14.87
C ILE A 127 -16.22 -8.63 -13.92
N ASP A 128 -16.86 -9.76 -13.66
CA ASP A 128 -17.98 -9.84 -12.72
C ASP A 128 -17.51 -9.72 -11.25
N SER A 129 -18.45 -9.47 -10.34
CA SER A 129 -18.17 -9.37 -8.90
C SER A 129 -17.68 -10.71 -8.35
N LEU A 130 -16.44 -10.77 -7.84
CA LEU A 130 -15.78 -12.02 -7.44
C LEU A 130 -15.12 -11.94 -6.04
N PRO A 131 -14.99 -13.08 -5.32
CA PRO A 131 -14.27 -13.15 -4.05
C PRO A 131 -12.76 -13.31 -4.26
N LEU A 132 -11.98 -12.42 -3.64
CA LEU A 132 -10.52 -12.47 -3.54
C LEU A 132 -10.13 -13.12 -2.21
N ALA A 133 -9.77 -14.40 -2.22
CA ALA A 133 -9.31 -15.13 -1.05
C ALA A 133 -7.83 -14.81 -0.77
N MET A 134 -7.51 -14.38 0.45
CA MET A 134 -6.19 -13.91 0.86
C MET A 134 -5.45 -14.94 1.73
N TYR A 135 -4.19 -15.19 1.40
CA TYR A 135 -3.34 -16.22 1.99
C TYR A 135 -1.97 -15.67 2.37
N GLU A 136 -1.40 -16.16 3.47
CA GLU A 136 0.03 -16.01 3.72
C GLU A 136 0.80 -16.71 2.58
N PRO A 137 1.83 -16.07 1.97
CA PRO A 137 2.64 -16.71 0.93
C PRO A 137 3.36 -17.95 1.50
N PRO A 138 3.56 -19.01 0.69
CA PRO A 138 4.18 -20.25 1.14
C PRO A 138 5.59 -20.02 1.68
N SER A 139 5.98 -20.84 2.66
CA SER A 139 7.21 -20.63 3.45
C SER A 139 8.50 -20.91 2.67
N ASN A 140 8.40 -21.65 1.57
CA ASN A 140 9.49 -22.00 0.67
C ASN A 140 9.02 -21.92 -0.78
N THR A 141 9.96 -21.86 -1.73
CA THR A 141 9.68 -21.83 -3.17
C THR A 141 9.54 -23.24 -3.78
N THR A 142 9.39 -24.28 -2.95
CA THR A 142 9.59 -25.69 -3.31
C THR A 142 8.38 -26.55 -2.95
N GLY A 143 7.28 -26.37 -3.68
CA GLY A 143 6.14 -27.30 -3.66
C GLY A 143 5.24 -27.24 -2.42
N ASP A 144 5.42 -26.26 -1.55
CA ASP A 144 4.41 -25.90 -0.54
C ASP A 144 3.26 -25.15 -1.22
N ASP A 145 2.07 -25.77 -1.30
CA ASP A 145 0.86 -25.13 -1.81
C ASP A 145 0.39 -23.96 -0.92
N GLY A 146 0.97 -23.81 0.28
CA GLY A 146 0.66 -22.79 1.27
C GLY A 146 -0.52 -23.19 2.18
N PRO A 147 -1.03 -22.24 2.97
CA PRO A 147 -2.20 -22.48 3.81
C PRO A 147 -3.42 -22.92 2.99
N ALA A 148 -4.07 -24.02 3.38
CA ALA A 148 -5.23 -24.55 2.65
C ALA A 148 -6.46 -23.63 2.70
N ASN A 149 -6.61 -22.88 3.80
CA ASN A 149 -7.68 -21.90 4.00
C ASN A 149 -7.13 -20.47 3.91
N PRO A 150 -7.87 -19.51 3.35
CA PRO A 150 -7.52 -18.10 3.43
C PRO A 150 -7.67 -17.57 4.86
N PHE A 151 -7.05 -16.42 5.15
CA PHE A 151 -7.23 -15.69 6.41
C PHE A 151 -8.27 -14.57 6.33
N LEU A 152 -8.57 -14.07 5.13
CA LEU A 152 -9.63 -13.12 4.78
C LEU A 152 -10.15 -13.42 3.36
N THR A 153 -11.39 -13.05 3.06
CA THR A 153 -11.94 -13.08 1.69
C THR A 153 -12.62 -11.76 1.35
N LEU A 154 -12.05 -11.01 0.42
CA LEU A 154 -12.50 -9.67 0.04
C LEU A 154 -13.37 -9.70 -1.22
N GLN A 155 -14.59 -9.17 -1.17
CA GLN A 155 -15.47 -9.10 -2.34
C GLN A 155 -15.06 -7.95 -3.28
N MET A 156 -14.40 -8.27 -4.40
CA MET A 156 -14.16 -7.31 -5.47
C MET A 156 -15.48 -7.01 -6.20
N PRO A 157 -15.82 -5.74 -6.49
CA PRO A 157 -17.00 -5.40 -7.27
C PRO A 157 -16.80 -5.72 -8.76
N GLY A 158 -17.91 -5.95 -9.47
CA GLY A 158 -17.88 -6.04 -10.93
C GLY A 158 -17.41 -4.73 -11.56
N SER A 159 -16.54 -4.81 -12.56
CA SER A 159 -15.83 -3.65 -13.13
C SER A 159 -15.56 -3.80 -14.62
N TYR A 160 -15.58 -2.67 -15.34
CA TYR A 160 -15.18 -2.58 -16.74
C TYR A 160 -13.76 -2.00 -16.80
N ILE A 161 -12.81 -2.77 -17.32
CA ILE A 161 -11.41 -2.38 -17.46
C ILE A 161 -11.12 -2.16 -18.95
N ASN A 162 -10.45 -1.06 -19.27
CA ASN A 162 -10.05 -0.69 -20.62
C ASN A 162 -8.71 0.06 -20.58
N HIS A 163 -7.62 -0.67 -20.78
CA HIS A 163 -6.27 -0.24 -20.37
C HIS A 163 -6.21 0.09 -18.87
N ALA A 164 -5.15 0.77 -18.42
CA ALA A 164 -4.90 1.14 -17.02
C ALA A 164 -6.13 1.79 -16.35
N THR A 165 -6.84 0.97 -15.55
CA THR A 165 -8.08 1.32 -14.86
C THR A 165 -7.88 1.08 -13.37
N ASN A 166 -8.28 2.04 -12.54
CA ASN A 166 -8.27 1.88 -11.09
C ASN A 166 -9.53 1.10 -10.65
N ILE A 167 -9.35 0.15 -9.74
CA ILE A 167 -10.42 -0.67 -9.15
C ILE A 167 -10.46 -0.36 -7.65
N THR A 168 -11.51 0.33 -7.23
CA THR A 168 -11.81 0.57 -5.81
C THR A 168 -12.68 -0.55 -5.25
N ILE A 169 -12.16 -1.27 -4.26
CA ILE A 169 -12.93 -2.16 -3.42
C ILE A 169 -13.38 -1.35 -2.19
N PRO A 170 -14.68 -1.05 -2.05
CA PRO A 170 -15.19 -0.15 -1.01
C PRO A 170 -15.11 -0.79 0.38
N ASP A 171 -15.16 0.04 1.43
CA ASP A 171 -15.18 -0.43 2.83
C ASP A 171 -16.24 -1.51 3.07
N ARG A 172 -15.79 -2.69 3.48
CA ARG A 172 -16.62 -3.84 3.82
C ARG A 172 -16.08 -4.54 5.07
N ILE A 173 -16.99 -4.90 5.96
CA ILE A 173 -16.70 -5.85 7.02
C ILE A 173 -16.47 -7.24 6.42
N THR A 174 -15.43 -7.94 6.88
CA THR A 174 -15.01 -9.26 6.42
C THR A 174 -14.66 -10.14 7.62
N ASP A 175 -15.08 -11.40 7.59
CA ASP A 175 -14.81 -12.39 8.63
C ASP A 175 -13.36 -12.88 8.58
N ILE A 176 -12.70 -13.01 9.74
CA ILE A 176 -11.32 -13.51 9.84
C ILE A 176 -11.36 -15.04 9.92
N THR A 177 -11.10 -15.71 8.80
CA THR A 177 -11.23 -17.17 8.65
C THR A 177 -10.06 -17.96 9.23
N ASP A 178 -8.88 -17.35 9.37
CA ASP A 178 -7.70 -17.95 10.03
C ASP A 178 -6.93 -16.87 10.82
N LYS A 179 -7.24 -16.75 12.12
CA LYS A 179 -6.57 -15.78 13.01
C LYS A 179 -5.06 -16.04 13.16
N PRO A 180 -4.57 -17.28 13.41
CA PRO A 180 -3.14 -17.56 13.43
C PRO A 180 -2.40 -17.12 12.15
N GLN A 181 -2.99 -17.32 10.98
CA GLN A 181 -2.40 -16.89 9.70
C GLN A 181 -2.42 -15.37 9.52
N LEU A 182 -3.55 -14.71 9.86
CA LEU A 182 -3.60 -13.24 9.90
C LEU A 182 -2.52 -12.67 10.83
N ILE A 183 -2.33 -13.26 12.02
CA ILE A 183 -1.33 -12.80 13.00
C ILE A 183 0.10 -13.00 12.47
N ARG A 184 0.42 -14.11 11.79
CA ARG A 184 1.75 -14.31 11.17
C ARG A 184 2.00 -13.33 10.03
N TRP A 185 1.01 -13.13 9.15
CA TRP A 185 1.12 -12.18 8.04
C TRP A 185 1.23 -10.73 8.55
N PHE A 186 0.40 -10.34 9.53
CA PHE A 186 0.42 -8.99 10.09
C PHE A 186 1.67 -8.72 10.97
N ASN A 187 2.29 -9.76 11.55
CA ASN A 187 3.63 -9.63 12.14
C ASN A 187 4.67 -9.21 11.09
N LYS A 188 4.71 -9.87 9.92
CA LYS A 188 5.60 -9.49 8.80
C LYS A 188 5.24 -8.10 8.26
N PHE A 189 3.95 -7.76 8.16
CA PHE A 189 3.50 -6.42 7.75
C PHE A 189 3.99 -5.33 8.70
N PHE A 190 4.09 -5.63 10.01
CA PHE A 190 4.69 -4.71 10.97
C PHE A 190 6.21 -4.58 10.80
N ASP A 191 6.90 -5.71 10.63
CA ASP A 191 8.37 -5.74 10.68
C ASP A 191 9.05 -5.29 9.39
N GLU A 192 8.51 -5.68 8.23
CA GLU A 192 9.15 -5.54 6.92
C GLU A 192 8.76 -4.22 6.20
N PRO A 193 9.62 -3.66 5.33
CA PRO A 193 9.27 -2.50 4.50
C PRO A 193 8.43 -2.87 3.27
N GLU A 194 8.59 -4.07 2.73
CA GLU A 194 7.77 -4.67 1.67
C GLU A 194 7.70 -6.17 1.96
N LEU A 195 6.48 -6.73 1.97
CA LEU A 195 6.24 -8.17 2.12
C LEU A 195 5.34 -8.71 1.01
N GLN A 196 5.12 -10.01 1.00
CA GLN A 196 4.26 -10.69 0.03
C GLN A 196 2.88 -11.03 0.59
N LEU A 197 1.86 -11.00 -0.27
CA LEU A 197 0.50 -11.45 0.00
C LEU A 197 0.03 -12.30 -1.19
N ARG A 198 -0.48 -13.50 -0.94
CA ARG A 198 -1.02 -14.38 -1.99
C ARG A 198 -2.53 -14.22 -2.08
N ILE A 199 -3.04 -13.97 -3.28
CA ILE A 199 -4.46 -13.75 -3.56
C ILE A 199 -4.89 -14.79 -4.58
N LYS A 200 -5.99 -15.50 -4.28
CA LYS A 200 -6.64 -16.42 -5.21
C LYS A 200 -8.05 -15.98 -5.54
N ALA A 201 -8.48 -16.23 -6.77
CA ALA A 201 -9.86 -16.17 -7.21
C ALA A 201 -10.13 -17.38 -8.09
N HIS A 202 -11.16 -18.15 -7.74
CA HIS A 202 -11.67 -19.24 -8.56
C HIS A 202 -12.88 -18.76 -9.36
N ASP A 203 -13.09 -19.38 -10.53
CA ASP A 203 -14.22 -19.11 -11.42
C ASP A 203 -14.40 -17.61 -11.79
N MET A 204 -13.30 -16.85 -11.94
CA MET A 204 -13.38 -15.44 -12.36
C MET A 204 -14.05 -15.37 -13.73
N SER A 205 -15.22 -14.73 -13.76
CA SER A 205 -16.07 -14.57 -14.94
C SER A 205 -15.72 -13.27 -15.67
N LEU A 206 -15.35 -13.39 -16.94
CA LEU A 206 -14.93 -12.30 -17.82
C LEU A 206 -15.76 -12.26 -19.10
N HIS A 207 -16.14 -11.05 -19.54
CA HIS A 207 -16.88 -10.82 -20.79
C HIS A 207 -16.07 -9.95 -21.75
N LEU A 208 -15.64 -10.54 -22.87
CA LEU A 208 -15.00 -9.87 -23.99
C LEU A 208 -16.06 -9.60 -25.07
N GLY A 209 -16.75 -8.46 -24.93
CA GLY A 209 -17.94 -8.16 -25.75
C GLY A 209 -19.09 -9.12 -25.41
N SER A 210 -19.45 -9.99 -26.36
CA SER A 210 -20.45 -11.05 -26.16
C SER A 210 -19.85 -12.44 -25.88
N LEU A 211 -18.54 -12.54 -25.67
CA LEU A 211 -17.84 -13.80 -25.39
C LEU A 211 -17.59 -13.92 -23.90
N HIS A 212 -18.11 -14.99 -23.30
CA HIS A 212 -17.97 -15.28 -21.87
C HIS A 212 -16.86 -16.30 -21.62
N TYR A 213 -16.04 -16.05 -20.60
CA TYR A 213 -14.89 -16.86 -20.23
C TYR A 213 -14.77 -16.99 -18.70
N THR A 214 -14.27 -18.13 -18.24
CA THR A 214 -13.99 -18.42 -16.83
C THR A 214 -12.51 -18.78 -16.68
N VAL A 215 -11.81 -18.15 -15.72
CA VAL A 215 -10.37 -18.34 -15.49
C VAL A 215 -10.05 -18.32 -14.00
N ASP A 216 -9.10 -19.14 -13.54
CA ASP A 216 -8.56 -19.08 -12.18
C ASP A 216 -7.32 -18.18 -12.09
N MET A 217 -7.30 -17.33 -11.06
CA MET A 217 -6.17 -16.50 -10.66
C MET A 217 -5.57 -17.04 -9.35
N ASP A 218 -4.25 -17.27 -9.33
CA ASP A 218 -3.47 -17.49 -8.11
C ASP A 218 -2.20 -16.65 -8.24
N LYS A 219 -2.11 -15.57 -7.45
CA LYS A 219 -1.10 -14.53 -7.64
C LYS A 219 -0.54 -14.04 -6.32
N THR A 220 0.79 -14.00 -6.24
CA THR A 220 1.48 -13.34 -5.13
C THR A 220 1.82 -11.91 -5.52
N ILE A 221 1.31 -10.95 -4.74
CA ILE A 221 1.56 -9.52 -4.88
C ILE A 221 2.52 -9.05 -3.80
N ARG A 222 3.09 -7.85 -3.98
CA ARG A 222 3.91 -7.18 -2.96
C ARG A 222 3.10 -6.07 -2.29
N VAL A 223 3.33 -5.89 -1.00
CA VAL A 223 2.59 -4.99 -0.12
C VAL A 223 3.60 -4.13 0.66
N PRO A 224 3.53 -2.80 0.60
CA PRO A 224 4.34 -1.93 1.46
C PRO A 224 3.93 -2.10 2.94
N GLY A 225 4.88 -2.45 3.80
CA GLY A 225 4.68 -2.67 5.24
C GLY A 225 5.08 -1.46 6.10
N LEU A 226 5.03 -1.63 7.43
CA LEU A 226 5.29 -0.56 8.40
C LEU A 226 6.77 -0.31 8.67
N ASN A 227 7.69 -1.18 8.23
CA ASN A 227 9.13 -1.04 8.43
C ASN A 227 9.50 -0.83 9.93
N TYR A 228 8.93 -1.64 10.83
CA TYR A 228 9.03 -1.55 12.29
C TYR A 228 8.70 -0.17 12.89
N LEU A 229 7.81 0.60 12.23
CA LEU A 229 7.48 2.00 12.57
C LEU A 229 8.73 2.91 12.62
N LYS A 230 9.73 2.65 11.76
CA LYS A 230 11.03 3.35 11.80
C LYS A 230 10.89 4.88 11.81
N GLY A 231 11.32 5.48 12.91
CA GLY A 231 11.13 6.92 13.21
C GLY A 231 10.10 7.20 14.29
N PHE A 232 9.50 6.15 14.90
CA PHE A 232 8.68 6.23 16.09
C PHE A 232 9.41 7.00 17.22
N GLY A 233 8.65 7.80 17.98
CA GLY A 233 9.18 8.53 19.12
C GLY A 233 8.17 9.39 19.84
N VAL A 234 8.67 10.22 20.76
CA VAL A 234 7.91 11.20 21.53
C VAL A 234 8.22 12.59 20.98
N VAL A 235 7.19 13.39 20.71
CA VAL A 235 7.32 14.79 20.27
C VAL A 235 7.42 15.72 21.47
N ASP A 236 6.52 15.52 22.44
CA ASP A 236 6.47 16.20 23.72
C ASP A 236 5.89 15.27 24.79
N MET A 237 6.21 15.55 26.05
CA MET A 237 5.73 14.81 27.22
C MET A 237 5.62 15.78 28.40
N SER A 238 4.60 15.62 29.24
CA SER A 238 4.48 16.36 30.50
C SER A 238 4.02 15.45 31.63
N PHE A 239 4.36 15.82 32.87
CA PHE A 239 4.01 15.07 34.07
C PHE A 239 3.22 15.93 35.06
N THR A 240 2.29 15.29 35.78
CA THR A 240 1.49 15.89 36.85
C THR A 240 1.79 15.18 38.16
N ILE A 241 2.53 15.83 39.07
CA ILE A 241 3.06 15.20 40.29
C ILE A 241 2.67 16.07 41.50
N PRO A 242 1.82 15.59 42.43
CA PRO A 242 1.27 14.24 42.54
C PRO A 242 0.23 13.91 41.43
N PRO A 243 -0.04 12.60 41.18
CA PRO A 243 -1.07 12.18 40.23
C PRO A 243 -2.46 12.77 40.55
N PRO A 244 -3.24 13.17 39.54
CA PRO A 244 -4.64 13.56 39.70
C PRO A 244 -5.52 12.33 40.03
N ALA A 245 -6.78 12.58 40.44
CA ALA A 245 -7.73 11.54 40.82
C ALA A 245 -8.07 10.51 39.71
N SER A 246 -7.69 10.79 38.45
CA SER A 246 -7.79 9.87 37.31
C SER A 246 -6.62 8.87 37.20
N GLY A 247 -5.63 8.90 38.09
CA GLY A 247 -4.42 8.08 38.04
C GLY A 247 -3.37 8.60 37.04
N TYR A 248 -3.80 8.98 35.83
CA TYR A 248 -2.92 9.44 34.76
C TYR A 248 -2.08 10.67 35.16
N ASN A 249 -0.79 10.46 35.36
CA ASN A 249 0.20 11.46 35.76
C ASN A 249 1.16 11.87 34.63
N MET A 250 0.92 11.39 33.41
CA MET A 250 1.75 11.62 32.22
C MET A 250 0.86 11.84 30.99
N ASN A 251 1.25 12.74 30.09
CA ASN A 251 0.61 12.95 28.78
C ASN A 251 1.62 13.51 27.76
N GLY A 252 1.19 13.67 26.51
CA GLY A 252 1.96 14.35 25.46
C GLY A 252 1.52 13.95 24.05
N HIS A 253 2.43 14.06 23.09
CA HIS A 253 2.22 13.59 21.71
C HIS A 253 3.32 12.63 21.26
N LEU A 254 2.93 11.58 20.55
CA LEU A 254 3.87 10.67 19.87
C LEU A 254 4.10 11.12 18.43
N THR A 255 5.13 10.54 17.79
CA THR A 255 5.18 10.42 16.33
C THR A 255 5.20 8.95 15.96
N ILE A 256 4.30 8.55 15.06
CA ILE A 256 4.12 7.16 14.61
C ILE A 256 4.11 7.12 13.08
N PRO A 257 5.26 6.81 12.45
CA PRO A 257 5.34 6.66 11.00
C PRO A 257 4.68 5.36 10.51
N ASN A 258 3.74 5.49 9.57
CA ASN A 258 3.31 4.40 8.70
C ASN A 258 4.08 4.52 7.38
N ALA A 259 5.05 3.64 7.16
CA ALA A 259 5.86 3.63 5.93
C ALA A 259 5.13 3.01 4.72
N GLY A 260 3.99 2.36 4.94
CA GLY A 260 3.20 1.70 3.92
C GLY A 260 2.11 2.59 3.30
N VAL A 261 1.32 1.99 2.41
CA VAL A 261 0.20 2.65 1.70
C VAL A 261 -1.18 2.31 2.28
N VAL A 262 -1.25 1.40 3.25
CA VAL A 262 -2.48 0.94 3.89
C VAL A 262 -2.61 1.61 5.25
N GLY A 263 -3.73 2.31 5.48
CA GLY A 263 -4.06 2.88 6.78
C GLY A 263 -4.48 1.82 7.80
N LEU A 264 -4.19 2.01 9.09
CA LEU A 264 -4.57 1.07 10.14
C LEU A 264 -5.45 1.73 11.20
N GLY A 265 -6.74 1.37 11.25
CA GLY A 265 -7.63 1.70 12.36
C GLY A 265 -7.49 0.67 13.48
N MET A 266 -6.89 1.07 14.60
CA MET A 266 -6.54 0.17 15.70
C MET A 266 -7.47 0.33 16.92
N GLY A 267 -8.26 1.41 16.98
CA GLY A 267 -9.12 1.71 18.12
C GLY A 267 -8.34 2.22 19.33
N ASN A 268 -8.82 1.96 20.54
CA ASN A 268 -8.15 2.37 21.76
C ASN A 268 -7.06 1.35 22.08
N VAL A 269 -5.80 1.78 21.99
CA VAL A 269 -4.62 0.93 22.22
C VAL A 269 -3.89 1.34 23.49
N SER A 270 -3.19 0.39 24.09
CA SER A 270 -2.33 0.63 25.24
C SER A 270 -0.98 -0.07 25.10
N PHE A 271 0.06 0.60 25.60
CA PHE A 271 1.45 0.15 25.52
C PHE A 271 2.20 0.37 26.83
N ASN A 272 3.09 -0.57 27.19
CA ASN A 272 3.99 -0.43 28.34
C ASN A 272 5.26 0.34 27.94
N ILE A 273 5.74 1.24 28.79
CA ILE A 273 7.07 1.88 28.67
C ILE A 273 8.08 1.01 29.41
N LEU A 274 9.13 0.55 28.73
CA LEU A 274 10.14 -0.34 29.26
C LEU A 274 11.53 0.29 29.25
N ALA A 275 12.27 0.16 30.35
CA ALA A 275 13.70 0.39 30.41
C ALA A 275 14.42 -0.97 30.62
N GLY A 276 14.94 -1.54 29.54
CA GLY A 276 15.30 -2.97 29.52
C GLY A 276 14.03 -3.83 29.67
N ASP A 277 13.94 -4.59 30.76
CA ASP A 277 12.76 -5.39 31.12
C ASP A 277 11.90 -4.74 32.22
N ILE A 278 12.25 -3.53 32.67
CA ILE A 278 11.61 -2.86 33.80
C ILE A 278 10.49 -1.95 33.28
N ASN A 279 9.25 -2.24 33.69
CA ASN A 279 8.10 -1.41 33.31
C ASN A 279 8.08 -0.11 34.11
N LEU A 280 8.15 1.02 33.40
CA LEU A 280 8.13 2.38 33.93
C LEU A 280 6.80 3.10 33.70
N GLY A 281 5.84 2.51 32.98
CA GLY A 281 4.54 3.16 32.77
C GLY A 281 3.61 2.47 31.80
N LEU A 282 2.34 2.89 31.82
CA LEU A 282 1.30 2.46 30.88
C LEU A 282 0.79 3.67 30.11
N VAL A 283 0.84 3.61 28.78
CA VAL A 283 0.37 4.63 27.85
C VAL A 283 -0.92 4.17 27.18
N HIS A 284 -1.85 5.10 27.01
CA HIS A 284 -3.12 4.92 26.30
C HIS A 284 -3.22 5.90 25.13
N ILE A 285 -3.77 5.43 24.02
CA ILE A 285 -4.09 6.23 22.84
C ILE A 285 -5.50 5.85 22.39
N ASP A 286 -6.44 6.79 22.44
CA ASP A 286 -7.82 6.54 22.01
C ASP A 286 -7.99 6.69 20.49
N ASN A 287 -8.82 5.82 19.90
CA ASN A 287 -9.19 5.84 18.48
C ASN A 287 -8.01 5.98 17.51
N LEU A 288 -6.90 5.28 17.77
CA LEU A 288 -5.71 5.33 16.93
C LEU A 288 -6.03 4.91 15.50
N TYR A 289 -5.76 5.81 14.56
CA TYR A 289 -5.73 5.55 13.13
C TYR A 289 -4.37 5.97 12.57
N LEU A 290 -3.62 5.02 12.00
CA LEU A 290 -2.33 5.26 11.37
C LEU A 290 -2.52 5.45 9.86
N ALA A 291 -2.76 6.68 9.43
CA ALA A 291 -2.74 7.03 8.01
C ALA A 291 -1.33 6.84 7.42
N PRO A 292 -1.17 6.58 6.10
CA PRO A 292 0.12 6.58 5.42
C PRO A 292 0.91 7.87 5.69
N GLY A 293 2.20 7.74 6.01
CA GLY A 293 3.06 8.85 6.45
C GLY A 293 3.14 9.01 7.97
N ASN A 294 3.52 10.19 8.44
CA ASN A 294 3.74 10.45 9.88
C ASN A 294 2.44 10.86 10.58
N ASN A 295 2.05 10.09 11.59
CA ASN A 295 0.92 10.39 12.47
C ASN A 295 1.44 11.00 13.78
N THR A 296 0.69 11.93 14.38
CA THR A 296 1.03 12.53 15.68
C THR A 296 -0.14 12.45 16.67
N PRO A 297 -0.49 11.25 17.15
CA PRO A 297 -1.58 11.09 18.11
C PRO A 297 -1.19 11.65 19.49
N PRO A 298 -2.13 12.29 20.21
CA PRO A 298 -1.95 12.57 21.63
C PRO A 298 -2.00 11.27 22.44
N PHE A 299 -1.36 11.26 23.60
CA PHE A 299 -1.42 10.14 24.55
C PHE A 299 -1.59 10.63 25.98
N TYR A 300 -2.11 9.76 26.83
CA TYR A 300 -2.15 9.92 28.29
C TYR A 300 -1.74 8.61 28.96
N GLY A 301 -1.34 8.66 30.23
CA GLY A 301 -0.86 7.47 30.89
C GLY A 301 -0.36 7.65 32.32
N GLU A 302 0.12 6.54 32.84
CA GLU A 302 0.73 6.39 34.16
C GLU A 302 2.24 6.20 33.99
N PHE A 303 3.03 6.90 34.79
CA PHE A 303 4.48 6.72 34.92
C PHE A 303 4.84 6.36 36.35
N TYR A 304 5.51 5.22 36.51
CA TYR A 304 5.77 4.54 37.77
C TYR A 304 7.10 5.00 38.36
N PHE A 305 7.10 6.20 38.96
CA PHE A 305 8.27 6.77 39.64
C PHE A 305 8.77 5.89 40.81
N ASP A 306 7.87 5.13 41.43
CA ASP A 306 8.15 4.10 42.43
C ASP A 306 8.95 2.91 41.88
N GLN A 307 8.80 2.59 40.59
CA GLN A 307 9.61 1.59 39.89
C GLN A 307 10.93 2.18 39.40
N LEU A 308 10.96 3.46 39.01
CA LEU A 308 12.17 4.13 38.53
C LEU A 308 13.26 4.24 39.62
N VAL A 309 12.92 4.74 40.80
CA VAL A 309 13.90 5.03 41.87
C VAL A 309 14.73 3.81 42.33
N PRO A 310 14.13 2.67 42.74
CA PRO A 310 14.91 1.51 43.20
C PRO A 310 15.71 0.86 42.07
N ASN A 311 15.21 0.93 40.83
CA ASN A 311 15.83 0.29 39.66
C ASN A 311 16.82 1.20 38.92
N LEU A 312 16.97 2.47 39.32
CA LEU A 312 17.78 3.46 38.60
C LEU A 312 19.21 2.97 38.33
N SER A 313 19.84 2.25 39.28
CA SER A 313 21.19 1.70 39.11
C SER A 313 21.30 0.54 38.11
N ALA A 314 20.20 -0.17 37.84
CA ALA A 314 20.12 -1.19 36.79
C ALA A 314 19.78 -0.57 35.43
N ILE A 315 18.89 0.44 35.42
CA ILE A 315 18.53 1.22 34.23
C ILE A 315 19.76 1.95 33.69
N LEU A 316 20.48 2.73 34.51
CA LEU A 316 21.67 3.45 34.04
C LEU A 316 22.74 2.52 33.42
N LYS A 317 22.86 1.27 33.89
CA LYS A 317 23.78 0.26 33.32
C LYS A 317 23.34 -0.28 31.96
N THR A 318 22.05 -0.41 31.70
CA THR A 318 21.56 -0.83 30.37
C THR A 318 21.52 0.33 29.37
N GLN A 319 21.82 1.56 29.82
CA GLN A 319 21.66 2.79 29.06
C GLN A 319 22.99 3.51 28.77
N GLU A 320 24.15 2.95 29.15
CA GLU A 320 25.47 3.59 29.08
C GLU A 320 25.76 4.25 27.70
N ALA A 321 25.49 3.55 26.61
CA ALA A 321 25.68 4.06 25.24
C ALA A 321 24.69 5.17 24.85
N ALA A 322 23.45 5.13 25.34
CA ALA A 322 22.47 6.19 25.08
C ALA A 322 22.75 7.44 25.93
N LEU A 323 23.24 7.24 27.16
CA LEU A 323 23.58 8.32 28.10
C LEU A 323 24.81 9.12 27.65
N ALA A 324 25.74 8.50 26.90
CA ALA A 324 26.83 9.20 26.21
C ALA A 324 26.29 10.22 25.18
N ASP A 325 25.34 9.80 24.32
CA ASP A 325 24.58 10.69 23.42
C ASP A 325 23.73 11.75 24.17
N GLY A 326 23.62 11.67 25.50
CA GLY A 326 22.75 12.51 26.33
C GLY A 326 21.26 12.12 26.28
N MET A 327 20.98 10.91 25.81
CA MET A 327 19.65 10.36 25.55
C MET A 327 19.33 9.22 26.53
N LEU A 328 18.06 8.83 26.59
CA LEU A 328 17.57 7.61 27.23
C LEU A 328 16.84 6.80 26.16
N GLU A 329 17.25 5.55 25.96
CA GLU A 329 16.65 4.61 25.01
C GLU A 329 15.62 3.71 25.70
N LEU A 330 14.37 4.15 25.64
CA LEU A 330 13.23 3.41 26.14
C LEU A 330 12.66 2.52 25.03
N HIS A 331 11.92 1.49 25.43
CA HIS A 331 11.20 0.62 24.50
C HIS A 331 9.70 0.69 24.81
N THR A 332 8.85 0.55 23.80
CA THR A 332 7.41 0.42 23.98
C THR A 332 6.91 -0.93 23.47
N SER A 333 6.01 -1.56 24.21
CA SER A 333 5.48 -2.90 23.95
C SER A 333 3.96 -2.91 24.06
N GLY A 334 3.27 -3.59 23.15
CA GLY A 334 1.80 -3.72 23.23
C GLY A 334 1.34 -4.31 24.56
N ASN A 335 0.18 -3.84 25.03
CA ASN A 335 -0.49 -4.36 26.22
C ASN A 335 -1.91 -4.85 25.87
N SER A 336 -2.81 -3.95 25.47
CA SER A 336 -4.17 -4.31 25.04
C SER A 336 -4.72 -3.42 23.93
N THR A 337 -5.73 -3.91 23.21
CA THR A 337 -6.44 -3.19 22.13
C THR A 337 -7.96 -3.39 22.27
N PHE A 338 -8.71 -2.29 22.25
CA PHE A 338 -10.18 -2.29 22.37
C PHE A 338 -10.85 -1.40 21.32
N TYR A 339 -11.98 -1.84 20.77
CA TYR A 339 -12.87 -1.03 19.95
C TYR A 339 -14.29 -1.14 20.48
N ASN A 340 -14.91 0.01 20.82
CA ASN A 340 -16.26 0.08 21.43
C ASN A 340 -16.47 -0.94 22.58
N GLY A 341 -15.48 -1.06 23.47
CA GLY A 341 -15.50 -1.99 24.61
C GLY A 341 -15.21 -3.46 24.29
N LYS A 342 -15.09 -3.86 23.01
CA LYS A 342 -14.69 -5.21 22.60
C LYS A 342 -13.17 -5.31 22.49
N ARG A 343 -12.56 -6.37 23.05
CA ARG A 343 -11.12 -6.62 22.98
C ARG A 343 -10.71 -7.23 21.63
N ILE A 344 -9.62 -6.74 21.04
CA ILE A 344 -9.18 -7.06 19.68
C ILE A 344 -7.91 -7.93 19.72
N ALA A 345 -8.08 -9.19 20.10
CA ALA A 345 -6.97 -10.09 20.45
C ALA A 345 -5.96 -10.37 19.31
N TYR A 346 -6.33 -10.24 18.03
CA TYR A 346 -5.40 -10.42 16.91
C TYR A 346 -4.47 -9.21 16.69
N SER A 347 -4.88 -8.01 17.10
CA SER A 347 -4.00 -6.83 17.15
C SER A 347 -2.94 -7.02 18.24
N GLU A 348 -3.38 -7.39 19.44
CA GLU A 348 -2.50 -7.70 20.59
C GLU A 348 -1.52 -8.84 20.28
N GLY A 349 -1.96 -9.88 19.55
CA GLY A 349 -1.12 -10.99 19.09
C GLY A 349 0.05 -10.58 18.17
N VAL A 350 0.03 -9.37 17.62
CA VAL A 350 1.19 -8.74 16.97
C VAL A 350 1.88 -7.78 17.92
N LEU A 351 1.18 -6.76 18.44
CA LEU A 351 1.76 -5.65 19.18
C LEU A 351 2.48 -6.07 20.48
N ASN A 352 1.96 -7.07 21.20
CA ASN A 352 2.52 -7.52 22.45
C ASN A 352 3.81 -8.34 22.26
N ASN A 353 4.15 -8.68 21.00
CA ASN A 353 5.41 -9.33 20.61
C ASN A 353 6.44 -8.33 20.04
N LYS A 354 6.15 -7.02 20.03
CA LYS A 354 7.07 -5.97 19.56
C LYS A 354 7.67 -5.21 20.74
N ARG A 355 8.93 -4.77 20.60
CA ARG A 355 9.60 -3.81 21.50
C ARG A 355 10.17 -2.68 20.64
N ILE A 356 9.34 -1.66 20.39
CA ILE A 356 9.68 -0.55 19.51
C ILE A 356 10.58 0.42 20.29
N PRO A 357 11.84 0.64 19.89
CA PRO A 357 12.74 1.55 20.60
C PRO A 357 12.39 3.02 20.31
N PHE A 358 12.55 3.88 21.30
CA PHE A 358 12.48 5.33 21.17
C PHE A 358 13.50 6.02 22.08
N ARG A 359 14.02 7.17 21.65
CA ARG A 359 15.03 7.93 22.40
C ARG A 359 14.46 9.26 22.88
N VAL A 360 14.60 9.55 24.18
CA VAL A 360 14.17 10.80 24.82
C VAL A 360 15.41 11.54 25.35
N PRO A 361 15.59 12.86 25.13
CA PRO A 361 16.70 13.60 25.72
C PRO A 361 16.59 13.64 27.24
N VAL A 362 17.66 13.28 27.95
CA VAL A 362 17.67 13.26 29.44
C VAL A 362 17.36 14.64 30.00
N THR A 363 17.80 15.71 29.33
CA THR A 363 17.52 17.09 29.73
C THR A 363 16.05 17.47 29.60
N SER A 364 15.31 16.94 28.62
CA SER A 364 13.88 17.19 28.49
C SER A 364 13.15 16.48 29.63
N LEU A 365 13.35 15.16 29.76
CA LEU A 365 12.71 14.34 30.79
C LEU A 365 12.91 14.92 32.22
N LEU A 366 14.11 15.40 32.54
CA LEU A 366 14.39 16.08 33.82
C LEU A 366 13.67 17.42 33.99
N LEU A 367 13.54 18.22 32.92
CA LEU A 367 12.79 19.48 32.95
C LEU A 367 11.28 19.26 33.02
N ASP A 368 10.75 18.22 32.36
CA ASP A 368 9.33 17.91 32.31
C ASP A 368 8.86 17.35 33.67
N VAL A 369 9.64 16.46 34.28
CA VAL A 369 9.41 15.96 35.66
C VAL A 369 9.53 17.09 36.69
N LEU A 370 10.55 17.95 36.58
CA LEU A 370 10.72 19.10 37.49
C LEU A 370 9.57 20.11 37.34
N SER A 371 9.14 20.38 36.11
CA SER A 371 7.96 21.23 35.83
C SER A 371 6.68 20.66 36.43
N GLY A 372 6.50 19.34 36.36
CA GLY A 372 5.35 18.65 36.97
C GLY A 372 5.32 18.78 38.50
N VAL A 373 6.46 18.52 39.14
CA VAL A 373 6.64 18.68 40.60
C VAL A 373 6.41 20.12 41.06
N LEU A 374 6.94 21.11 40.34
CA LEU A 374 6.79 22.52 40.69
C LEU A 374 5.36 23.05 40.50
N GLN A 375 4.59 22.50 39.55
CA GLN A 375 3.19 22.87 39.36
C GLN A 375 2.27 22.20 40.39
N GLY A 376 2.50 20.92 40.72
CA GLY A 376 1.70 20.22 41.73
C GLY A 376 1.96 20.68 43.18
N GLY A 377 3.10 21.32 43.46
CA GLY A 377 3.40 21.93 44.76
C GLY A 377 2.68 23.26 45.06
N GLY A 378 1.68 23.66 44.26
CA GLY A 378 1.16 25.03 44.23
C GLY A 378 0.24 25.48 45.38
N ASP A 379 -0.50 24.57 46.03
CA ASP A 379 -1.66 24.99 46.87
C ASP A 379 -1.89 24.19 48.17
N HIS A 380 -1.14 23.11 48.45
CA HIS A 380 -1.35 22.30 49.67
C HIS A 380 -0.06 22.20 50.51
N GLY A 381 -0.15 22.64 51.77
CA GLY A 381 1.01 22.89 52.62
C GLY A 381 1.75 21.64 53.11
N GLN A 382 3.08 21.72 53.10
CA GLN A 382 4.02 20.83 53.81
C GLN A 382 3.93 19.31 53.52
N THR A 383 3.52 18.89 52.32
CA THR A 383 3.84 17.55 51.83
C THR A 383 5.24 17.52 51.22
N LYS A 384 6.21 16.97 51.97
CA LYS A 384 7.50 16.54 51.40
C LYS A 384 7.22 15.46 50.34
N LEU A 385 7.30 15.81 49.07
CA LEU A 385 7.28 14.81 47.99
C LEU A 385 8.58 14.00 48.07
N PRO A 386 8.56 12.66 48.25
CA PRO A 386 9.79 11.86 48.30
C PRO A 386 10.63 11.97 47.03
N ILE A 387 9.99 12.31 45.90
CA ILE A 387 10.63 12.62 44.62
C ILE A 387 11.56 13.84 44.71
N LEU A 388 11.24 14.86 45.51
CA LEU A 388 12.12 16.03 45.70
C LEU A 388 13.36 15.70 46.55
N ASP A 389 13.18 14.96 47.65
CA ASP A 389 14.32 14.52 48.47
C ASP A 389 15.20 13.55 47.67
N THR A 390 14.62 12.60 46.91
CA THR A 390 15.40 11.63 46.11
C THR A 390 16.02 12.21 44.83
N LEU A 391 15.41 13.17 44.12
CA LEU A 391 16.15 13.96 43.12
C LEU A 391 17.23 14.81 43.79
N GLY A 392 16.98 15.33 44.99
CA GLY A 392 17.99 16.02 45.80
C GLY A 392 19.20 15.14 46.10
N ASP A 393 18.97 13.88 46.46
CA ASP A 393 20.03 12.89 46.73
C ASP A 393 20.69 12.37 45.45
N VAL A 394 19.97 12.19 44.34
CA VAL A 394 20.55 11.74 43.05
C VAL A 394 21.38 12.85 42.38
N LEU A 395 20.90 14.10 42.39
CA LEU A 395 21.67 15.27 41.91
C LEU A 395 22.75 15.69 42.92
N GLY A 396 22.55 15.42 44.21
CA GLY A 396 23.49 15.66 45.30
C GLY A 396 24.58 14.58 45.43
N ASN A 397 24.35 13.38 44.89
CA ASN A 397 25.33 12.31 44.76
C ASN A 397 26.36 12.72 43.71
N LYS A 398 27.36 13.47 44.20
CA LYS A 398 28.50 13.96 43.44
C LYS A 398 29.10 12.88 42.55
N THR A 399 29.41 11.70 43.06
CA THR A 399 29.98 10.62 42.25
C THR A 399 29.11 10.17 41.06
N LEU A 400 27.78 10.21 41.16
CA LEU A 400 26.91 9.91 40.01
C LEU A 400 26.85 11.09 39.02
N PHE A 401 26.65 12.31 39.52
CA PHE A 401 26.49 13.50 38.70
C PHE A 401 27.80 13.98 38.07
N GLU A 402 28.93 13.80 38.77
CA GLU A 402 30.30 14.03 38.29
C GLU A 402 30.71 12.95 37.28
N ASN A 403 30.34 11.67 37.47
CA ASN A 403 30.58 10.65 36.42
C ASN A 403 29.81 11.00 35.12
N MET A 404 28.53 11.38 35.22
CA MET A 404 27.79 11.88 34.05
C MET A 404 28.47 13.11 33.43
N LEU A 405 28.83 14.11 34.24
CA LEU A 405 29.47 15.35 33.76
C LEU A 405 30.88 15.16 33.20
N ASP A 406 31.66 14.18 33.66
CA ASP A 406 33.00 13.90 33.17
C ASP A 406 32.96 13.08 31.87
N HIS A 407 31.98 12.20 31.69
CA HIS A 407 31.71 11.57 30.39
C HIS A 407 31.21 12.59 29.36
N PHE A 408 30.17 13.38 29.68
CA PHE A 408 29.72 14.52 28.85
C PHE A 408 30.87 15.52 28.59
N GLY A 409 31.78 15.69 29.55
CA GLY A 409 32.93 16.57 29.49
C GLY A 409 34.01 16.07 28.54
N LYS A 410 34.33 14.76 28.58
CA LYS A 410 35.29 14.12 27.68
C LYS A 410 34.82 14.15 26.23
N GLU A 411 33.60 13.70 25.93
CA GLU A 411 33.17 13.57 24.54
C GLU A 411 33.04 14.94 23.82
N VAL A 412 32.70 16.01 24.54
CA VAL A 412 32.73 17.39 24.00
C VAL A 412 34.17 17.88 23.72
N VAL A 413 35.18 17.32 24.37
CA VAL A 413 36.61 17.58 24.12
C VAL A 413 37.16 16.66 23.01
N ASP A 414 36.79 15.39 23.00
CA ASP A 414 37.27 14.42 22.02
C ASP A 414 36.63 14.64 20.64
N ALA A 415 35.34 14.99 20.57
CA ALA A 415 34.70 15.50 19.35
C ALA A 415 35.27 16.86 18.87
N ALA A 416 36.02 17.57 19.71
CA ALA A 416 36.75 18.79 19.33
C ALA A 416 38.21 18.51 18.90
N ASN A 417 38.79 17.36 19.30
CA ASN A 417 40.17 16.96 18.98
C ASN A 417 40.27 15.95 17.83
N GLY A 418 39.22 15.15 17.56
CA GLY A 418 39.19 14.11 16.51
C GLY A 418 39.20 14.59 15.05
N GLY A 419 39.69 15.80 14.77
CA GLY A 419 39.61 16.49 13.47
C GLY A 419 40.59 16.00 12.39
N GLY A 420 40.65 14.68 12.13
CA GLY A 420 41.52 14.08 11.11
C GLY A 420 40.94 14.11 9.70
N ASP A 421 41.45 15.02 8.85
CA ASP A 421 41.07 15.26 7.44
C ASP A 421 40.64 14.04 6.59
N LYS A 422 39.39 14.06 6.09
CA LYS A 422 39.04 13.96 4.64
C LYS A 422 37.54 14.06 4.33
N GLY A 423 37.21 14.66 3.19
CA GLY A 423 35.92 14.49 2.49
C GLY A 423 34.88 15.61 2.71
N LYS A 424 34.51 16.31 1.63
CA LYS A 424 33.55 17.43 1.67
C LYS A 424 32.10 16.99 1.39
N ARG A 425 31.21 17.08 2.39
CA ARG A 425 29.83 17.64 2.30
C ARG A 425 29.07 17.42 3.62
N ALA A 426 28.90 18.48 4.41
CA ALA A 426 27.99 18.51 5.56
C ALA A 426 27.43 19.94 5.73
N VAL A 427 26.16 20.05 6.16
CA VAL A 427 25.50 21.35 6.41
C VAL A 427 25.82 21.81 7.84
N SER A 428 25.91 23.13 8.05
CA SER A 428 26.44 23.72 9.28
C SER A 428 25.48 23.67 10.48
N MET A 429 25.74 22.79 11.44
CA MET A 429 25.13 22.82 12.80
C MET A 429 26.10 23.16 13.95
N THR A 430 27.39 23.37 13.65
CA THR A 430 28.47 23.61 14.65
C THR A 430 28.35 24.90 15.48
N GLY A 431 27.33 25.73 15.26
CA GLY A 431 27.09 26.96 16.03
C GLY A 431 26.25 26.78 17.32
N MET A 432 25.48 25.70 17.45
CA MET A 432 24.47 25.56 18.51
C MET A 432 25.08 25.12 19.86
N GLY A 433 25.80 24.00 19.88
CA GLY A 433 26.30 23.36 21.12
C GLY A 433 27.23 24.25 21.95
N LYS A 434 28.11 25.04 21.32
CA LYS A 434 29.02 25.97 22.02
C LYS A 434 28.30 27.11 22.76
N LYS A 435 27.04 27.43 22.40
CA LYS A 435 26.20 28.33 23.20
C LYS A 435 25.53 27.62 24.37
N VAL A 436 24.99 26.42 24.15
CA VAL A 436 24.29 25.62 25.17
C VAL A 436 25.21 25.26 26.35
N GLY A 437 26.43 24.78 26.08
CA GLY A 437 27.39 24.45 27.16
C GLY A 437 27.79 25.66 28.02
N ARG A 438 27.78 26.87 27.45
CA ARG A 438 28.01 28.12 28.20
C ARG A 438 26.78 28.58 28.99
N SER A 439 25.57 28.46 28.44
CA SER A 439 24.35 28.81 29.18
C SER A 439 24.06 27.83 30.32
N MET A 440 24.33 26.53 30.16
CA MET A 440 24.22 25.54 31.23
C MET A 440 25.10 25.89 32.44
N LYS A 441 26.42 26.11 32.23
CA LYS A 441 27.31 26.50 33.33
C LYS A 441 26.87 27.80 34.02
N MET A 442 26.42 28.81 33.26
CA MET A 442 25.95 30.07 33.84
C MET A 442 24.61 29.94 34.60
N ASN A 443 23.70 29.07 34.15
CA ASN A 443 22.43 28.84 34.84
C ASN A 443 22.60 27.99 36.11
N LEU A 444 23.45 26.95 36.07
CA LEU A 444 23.79 26.16 37.26
C LEU A 444 24.49 27.00 38.33
N LEU A 445 25.46 27.85 37.95
CA LEU A 445 26.08 28.82 38.87
C LEU A 445 25.05 29.79 39.46
N ARG A 446 24.05 30.23 38.68
CA ARG A 446 22.96 31.10 39.14
C ARG A 446 21.97 30.40 40.07
N LEU A 447 21.74 29.08 39.94
CA LEU A 447 20.98 28.31 40.92
C LEU A 447 21.75 28.16 42.23
N GLY A 448 23.03 27.76 42.18
CA GLY A 448 23.87 27.59 43.38
C GLY A 448 24.07 28.89 44.18
N LEU A 449 24.20 30.03 43.50
CA LEU A 449 24.26 31.35 44.15
C LEU A 449 22.91 31.83 44.70
N ARG A 450 21.79 31.25 44.25
CA ARG A 450 20.44 31.56 44.79
C ARG A 450 20.12 30.73 46.03
N SER A 451 20.48 29.45 46.06
CA SER A 451 20.25 28.61 47.26
C SER A 451 21.06 29.09 48.47
N TRP A 452 22.26 29.64 48.27
CA TRP A 452 23.07 30.21 49.35
C TRP A 452 22.44 31.47 49.98
N LYS A 453 21.74 32.30 49.18
CA LYS A 453 21.02 33.49 49.68
C LYS A 453 19.68 33.19 50.37
N ALA A 454 19.24 31.94 50.40
CA ALA A 454 18.03 31.52 51.12
C ALA A 454 18.33 30.96 52.53
N LYS A 455 19.53 31.20 53.07
CA LYS A 455 20.02 30.58 54.31
C LYS A 455 20.86 31.51 55.21
N VAL A 456 20.60 32.81 55.14
CA VAL A 456 21.11 33.89 56.00
C VAL A 456 19.93 34.79 56.37
#